data_AF-A0A6P5G5S7-F1
#
_entry.id   AF-A0A6P5G5S7-F1
#
_cell.length_a   1.000
_cell.length_b   1.000
_cell.length_c   1.000
_cell.angle_alpha   90.00
_cell.angle_beta   90.00
_cell.angle_gamma   90.00
#
_symmetry.space_group_name_H-M   'P 1'
#
loop_
_entity.id
_entity.type
_entity.pdbx_description
1 polymer ?
#
loop_
_entity_poly.entity_id
_entity_poly.type
_entity_poly.pdbx_seq_one_letter_code
_entity_poly.pdbx_strand_id
1 'polypeptide(L)'
;MRRRAAELRRPQRRRRSLLVSWLLGIFAFAGAVLFALHHYHHQERIEEPKKDKSLAIEEPPNESFNFTHELLSSTSFARQLVDQVTLAKAYIIIAKEHNNLQLAWELSSQVRNHQKLLSQAAVSGKLIMLEEARPLVTRLSRLIYKAQDCHYDISTTITTLKNHALALEERAKAAVVQSTEFGRLASEEASLPKSLHCLNMKLTEEWFQNPTIRRHKNEYRKSPRLVDNNLYHFCIFSDNIIATSVVVNSTVSSADHPQQLVFHVVTNKINYWAMTSWFLLNDYKGCTVEVRSIEEFSWFNAKFVSSLNYLLFYIPQIHPSLEKVVLLDDDVVVQKDLTPLFSIELHGNVIGAVETCLESFRRFYKYLNFSNPLISSKFDPQSCGWAFGMNILDLIAWRKANVTAKYQYWEDQNVDHMIWKKGALPPGLLAFYGVMEPLDRRWHVLGLGFDVDIDERLIETAAVVHYSGNMKPWLKLAITRYKHLWDQYVDFTHPLVRGCIDN
;
A
#
# COMPACT_ATOMS: atom_id res chain seq x y z
N MET A 1 8.40 45.68 69.73
CA MET A 1 7.91 45.98 68.36
C MET A 1 7.33 44.70 67.75
N ARG A 2 6.25 44.88 66.99
CA ARG A 2 5.23 43.93 66.55
C ARG A 2 5.73 42.61 65.92
N ARG A 3 5.23 41.48 66.45
CA ARG A 3 4.91 40.28 65.67
C ARG A 3 3.47 40.42 65.12
N ARG A 4 3.30 40.25 63.81
CA ARG A 4 2.04 39.96 63.09
C ARG A 4 2.37 38.77 62.17
N ALA A 5 1.48 37.91 61.69
CA ALA A 5 0.17 37.34 62.08
C ALA A 5 -0.14 36.38 60.91
N ALA A 6 -0.52 35.13 61.17
CA ALA A 6 -0.72 34.13 60.12
C ALA A 6 -2.00 34.43 59.30
N GLU A 7 -1.87 34.48 57.97
CA GLU A 7 -3.01 34.63 57.05
C GLU A 7 -3.79 33.31 56.89
N LEU A 8 -5.11 33.43 57.01
CA LEU A 8 -6.10 32.38 56.87
C LEU A 8 -6.18 31.83 55.44
N ARG A 9 -6.04 30.50 55.28
CA ARG A 9 -6.54 29.78 54.09
C ARG A 9 -8.03 29.50 54.23
N ARG A 10 -8.85 30.04 53.31
CA ARG A 10 -10.27 29.64 53.11
C ARG A 10 -10.36 28.38 52.22
N PRO A 11 -11.25 27.41 52.51
CA PRO A 11 -11.47 26.25 51.64
C PRO A 11 -12.67 26.47 50.71
N GLN A 12 -12.47 26.43 49.39
CA GLN A 12 -13.56 26.48 48.41
C GLN A 12 -13.32 25.46 47.27
N ARG A 13 -13.39 24.15 47.56
CA ARG A 13 -13.30 23.12 46.50
C ARG A 13 -14.04 21.81 46.74
N ARG A 14 -15.00 21.72 47.69
CA ARG A 14 -15.75 20.47 47.95
C ARG A 14 -17.17 20.38 47.36
N ARG A 15 -17.83 21.49 47.01
CA ARG A 15 -19.23 21.45 46.52
C ARG A 15 -19.41 21.03 45.05
N ARG A 16 -18.45 21.27 44.16
CA ARG A 16 -18.56 20.90 42.73
C ARG A 16 -18.32 19.40 42.46
N SER A 17 -17.51 18.74 43.28
CA SER A 17 -17.20 17.30 43.12
C SER A 17 -18.39 16.40 43.45
N LEU A 18 -19.15 16.74 44.50
CA LEU A 18 -20.33 15.96 44.90
C LEU A 18 -21.47 16.03 43.88
N LEU A 19 -21.68 17.20 43.24
CA LEU A 19 -22.71 17.38 42.20
C LEU A 19 -22.43 16.56 40.94
N VAL A 20 -21.18 16.48 40.52
CA VAL A 20 -20.77 15.67 39.35
C VAL A 20 -20.88 14.18 39.65
N SER A 21 -20.48 13.76 40.85
CA SER A 21 -20.61 12.35 41.28
C SER A 21 -22.07 11.91 41.40
N TRP A 22 -22.97 12.83 41.80
CA TRP A 22 -24.40 12.55 41.91
C TRP A 22 -25.08 12.42 40.54
N LEU A 23 -24.72 13.28 39.58
CA LEU A 23 -25.19 13.19 38.20
C LEU A 23 -24.74 11.90 37.52
N LEU A 24 -23.48 11.49 37.70
CA LEU A 24 -22.97 10.23 37.16
C LEU A 24 -23.70 9.00 37.75
N GLY A 25 -24.05 9.05 39.04
CA GLY A 25 -24.86 8.00 39.69
C GLY A 25 -26.26 7.86 39.10
N ILE A 26 -26.91 8.99 38.78
CA ILE A 26 -28.26 8.99 38.17
C ILE A 26 -28.22 8.38 36.76
N PHE A 27 -27.22 8.74 35.95
CA PHE A 27 -27.07 8.17 34.60
C PHE A 27 -26.80 6.65 34.63
N ALA A 28 -25.96 6.18 35.57
CA ALA A 28 -25.69 4.76 35.73
C ALA A 28 -26.95 3.99 36.16
N PHE A 29 -27.75 4.55 37.07
CA PHE A 29 -29.00 3.92 37.52
C PHE A 29 -30.05 3.88 36.39
N ALA A 30 -30.22 4.96 35.64
CA ALA A 30 -31.13 4.98 34.49
C ALA A 30 -30.71 3.97 33.40
N GLY A 31 -29.40 3.80 33.16
CA GLY A 31 -28.87 2.78 32.25
C GLY A 31 -29.16 1.36 32.73
N ALA A 32 -29.02 1.08 34.03
CA ALA A 32 -29.32 -0.22 34.62
C ALA A 32 -30.83 -0.56 34.56
N VAL A 33 -31.70 0.43 34.79
CA VAL A 33 -33.15 0.26 34.68
C VAL A 33 -33.57 0.00 33.22
N LEU A 34 -32.99 0.70 32.25
CA LEU A 34 -33.24 0.44 30.82
C LEU A 34 -32.73 -0.94 30.39
N PHE A 35 -31.58 -1.38 30.90
CA PHE A 35 -31.04 -2.70 30.64
C PHE A 35 -31.94 -3.81 31.24
N ALA A 36 -32.42 -3.62 32.47
CA ALA A 36 -33.35 -4.55 33.11
C ALA A 36 -34.71 -4.60 32.38
N LEU A 37 -35.25 -3.44 31.95
CA LEU A 37 -36.49 -3.39 31.16
C LEU A 37 -36.33 -4.03 29.79
N HIS A 38 -35.18 -3.85 29.13
CA HIS A 38 -34.90 -4.50 27.85
C HIS A 38 -34.77 -6.02 28.00
N HIS A 39 -34.15 -6.48 29.09
CA HIS A 39 -33.98 -7.90 29.36
C HIS A 39 -35.29 -8.58 29.79
N TYR A 40 -36.11 -7.90 30.61
CA TYR A 40 -37.43 -8.39 31.03
C TYR A 40 -38.39 -8.53 29.85
N HIS A 41 -38.38 -7.58 28.90
CA HIS A 41 -39.21 -7.68 27.68
C HIS A 41 -38.77 -8.79 26.71
N HIS A 42 -37.53 -9.28 26.84
CA HIS A 42 -37.00 -10.36 26.01
C HIS A 42 -37.40 -11.76 26.51
N GLN A 43 -37.85 -11.88 27.78
CA GLN A 43 -38.15 -13.15 28.42
C GLN A 43 -39.61 -13.60 28.28
N GLU A 44 -40.54 -12.72 27.89
CA GLU A 44 -41.94 -13.07 27.59
C GLU A 44 -42.17 -13.60 26.16
N ARG A 45 -41.14 -13.68 25.30
CA ARG A 45 -41.31 -14.00 23.87
C ARG A 45 -40.78 -15.37 23.42
N ILE A 46 -40.51 -16.28 24.35
CA ILE A 46 -40.10 -17.66 24.04
C ILE A 46 -41.24 -18.61 24.44
N GLU A 47 -42.20 -18.79 23.53
CA GLU A 47 -43.02 -20.00 23.50
C GLU A 47 -42.35 -21.00 22.54
N GLU A 48 -42.02 -22.19 23.02
CA GLU A 48 -41.50 -23.30 22.22
C GLU A 48 -42.59 -23.86 21.28
N PRO A 49 -42.30 -24.14 19.99
CA PRO A 49 -43.24 -24.84 19.14
C PRO A 49 -43.20 -26.35 19.41
N LYS A 50 -44.37 -26.95 19.61
CA LYS A 50 -44.59 -28.40 19.66
C LYS A 50 -44.10 -29.06 18.36
N LYS A 51 -43.31 -30.13 18.52
CA LYS A 51 -42.93 -31.08 17.47
C LYS A 51 -44.19 -31.73 16.88
N ASP A 52 -44.40 -31.55 15.59
CA ASP A 52 -45.20 -32.48 14.79
C ASP A 52 -44.36 -33.00 13.63
N LYS A 53 -44.34 -34.32 13.47
CA LYS A 53 -43.55 -35.04 12.47
C LYS A 53 -44.36 -35.13 11.17
N SER A 54 -43.92 -34.49 10.09
CA SER A 54 -44.15 -35.04 8.75
C SER A 54 -43.16 -34.51 7.69
N LEU A 55 -42.55 -35.49 7.01
CA LEU A 55 -42.05 -35.54 5.63
C LEU A 55 -41.06 -34.46 5.14
N ALA A 56 -39.83 -34.92 4.92
CA ALA A 56 -38.73 -34.21 4.31
C ALA A 56 -39.01 -33.76 2.87
N ILE A 57 -38.69 -32.50 2.58
CA ILE A 57 -38.34 -32.00 1.26
C ILE A 57 -36.99 -31.33 1.42
N GLU A 58 -35.97 -31.81 0.69
CA GLU A 58 -34.62 -31.25 0.68
C GLU A 58 -34.62 -29.85 0.03
N GLU A 59 -34.09 -28.83 0.72
CA GLU A 59 -33.70 -27.55 0.12
C GLU A 59 -32.23 -27.62 -0.37
N PRO A 60 -31.89 -27.03 -1.52
CA PRO A 60 -30.53 -27.00 -2.06
C PRO A 60 -29.63 -25.97 -1.33
N PRO A 61 -28.29 -26.05 -1.48
CA PRO A 61 -27.35 -25.40 -0.56
C PRO A 61 -27.27 -23.88 -0.75
N ASN A 62 -27.20 -23.16 0.38
CA ASN A 62 -26.99 -21.71 0.48
C ASN A 62 -25.73 -21.25 -0.28
N GLU A 63 -25.91 -20.55 -1.40
CA GLU A 63 -24.91 -19.62 -1.91
C GLU A 63 -24.70 -18.49 -0.89
N SER A 64 -23.45 -18.15 -0.61
CA SER A 64 -23.11 -17.06 0.30
C SER A 64 -23.59 -15.73 -0.29
N PHE A 65 -24.53 -15.07 0.40
CA PHE A 65 -25.05 -13.77 -0.01
C PHE A 65 -23.95 -12.71 0.00
N ASN A 66 -23.56 -12.24 -1.19
CA ASN A 66 -22.64 -11.13 -1.36
C ASN A 66 -23.41 -9.87 -1.79
N PHE A 67 -23.62 -8.95 -0.85
CA PHE A 67 -24.33 -7.70 -1.10
C PHE A 67 -23.70 -6.86 -2.22
N THR A 68 -22.38 -6.93 -2.41
CA THR A 68 -21.69 -6.22 -3.50
C THR A 68 -22.09 -6.77 -4.86
N HIS A 69 -22.26 -8.09 -4.99
CA HIS A 69 -22.74 -8.71 -6.22
C HIS A 69 -24.20 -8.36 -6.48
N GLU A 70 -25.02 -8.32 -5.43
CA GLU A 70 -26.42 -7.92 -5.52
C GLU A 70 -26.56 -6.47 -6.00
N LEU A 71 -25.69 -5.55 -5.54
CA LEU A 71 -25.64 -4.17 -6.03
C LEU A 71 -25.24 -4.01 -7.50
N LEU A 72 -24.63 -5.02 -8.11
CA LEU A 72 -24.24 -5.02 -9.53
C LEU A 72 -25.26 -5.76 -10.40
N SER A 73 -26.08 -6.62 -9.81
CA SER A 73 -27.14 -7.35 -10.52
C SER A 73 -28.25 -6.41 -11.00
N SER A 74 -28.55 -6.46 -12.30
CA SER A 74 -29.58 -5.62 -12.92
C SER A 74 -31.01 -5.99 -12.50
N THR A 75 -31.21 -7.20 -11.97
CA THR A 75 -32.51 -7.72 -11.54
C THR A 75 -32.75 -7.58 -10.05
N SER A 76 -31.79 -7.06 -9.27
CA SER A 76 -31.94 -6.95 -7.82
C SER A 76 -32.73 -5.72 -7.40
N PHE A 77 -33.50 -5.88 -6.32
CA PHE A 77 -34.15 -4.74 -5.67
C PHE A 77 -33.13 -3.79 -5.03
N ALA A 78 -31.96 -4.31 -4.60
CA ALA A 78 -30.89 -3.48 -4.06
C ALA A 78 -30.34 -2.49 -5.10
N ARG A 79 -30.05 -2.95 -6.33
CA ARG A 79 -29.66 -2.09 -7.46
C ARG A 79 -30.72 -1.06 -7.76
N GLN A 80 -31.99 -1.48 -7.86
CA GLN A 80 -33.11 -0.60 -8.18
C GLN A 80 -33.28 0.52 -7.13
N LEU A 81 -33.19 0.18 -5.85
CA LEU A 81 -33.25 1.16 -4.75
C LEU A 81 -32.09 2.15 -4.82
N VAL A 82 -30.87 1.69 -5.13
CA VAL A 82 -29.69 2.56 -5.28
C VAL A 82 -29.84 3.52 -6.47
N ASP A 83 -30.36 3.05 -7.60
CA ASP A 83 -30.56 3.90 -8.78
C ASP A 83 -31.63 4.98 -8.53
N GLN A 84 -32.75 4.62 -7.89
CA GLN A 84 -33.78 5.59 -7.48
C GLN A 84 -33.24 6.61 -6.47
N VAL A 85 -32.42 6.18 -5.51
CA VAL A 85 -31.76 7.09 -4.56
C VAL A 85 -30.80 8.04 -5.27
N THR A 86 -30.06 7.55 -6.26
CA THR A 86 -29.11 8.35 -7.04
C THR A 86 -29.85 9.43 -7.83
N LEU A 87 -30.92 9.05 -8.52
CA LEU A 87 -31.77 9.98 -9.25
C LEU A 87 -32.43 11.01 -8.32
N ALA A 88 -32.98 10.56 -7.18
CA ALA A 88 -33.59 11.45 -6.20
C ALA A 88 -32.61 12.47 -5.62
N LYS A 89 -31.34 12.08 -5.38
CA LYS A 89 -30.29 13.00 -4.92
C LYS A 89 -30.02 14.12 -5.93
N ALA A 90 -30.05 13.82 -7.23
CA ALA A 90 -29.95 14.85 -8.27
C ALA A 90 -31.13 15.83 -8.19
N TYR A 91 -32.36 15.34 -8.06
CA TYR A 91 -33.54 16.21 -7.92
C TYR A 91 -33.57 17.00 -6.61
N ILE A 92 -33.00 16.50 -5.51
CA ILE A 92 -32.85 17.28 -4.27
C ILE A 92 -32.00 18.53 -4.49
N ILE A 93 -30.90 18.38 -5.23
CA ILE A 93 -30.00 19.49 -5.57
C ILE A 93 -30.76 20.51 -6.42
N ILE A 94 -31.39 20.05 -7.51
CA ILE A 94 -32.16 20.89 -8.43
C ILE A 94 -33.27 21.64 -7.67
N ALA A 95 -34.04 20.95 -6.84
CA ALA A 95 -35.12 21.53 -6.06
C ALA A 95 -34.62 22.60 -5.08
N LYS A 96 -33.46 22.42 -4.44
CA LYS A 96 -32.88 23.41 -3.52
C LYS A 96 -32.44 24.69 -4.25
N GLU A 97 -31.75 24.56 -5.38
CA GLU A 97 -31.31 25.71 -6.18
C GLU A 97 -32.49 26.55 -6.68
N HIS A 98 -33.62 25.91 -6.99
CA HIS A 98 -34.85 26.58 -7.40
C HIS A 98 -35.76 26.96 -6.20
N ASN A 99 -35.24 26.98 -4.97
CA ASN A 99 -35.98 27.29 -3.74
C ASN A 99 -37.22 26.42 -3.45
N ASN A 100 -37.37 25.26 -4.08
CA ASN A 100 -38.39 24.27 -3.78
C ASN A 100 -37.95 23.39 -2.60
N LEU A 101 -37.83 24.00 -1.43
CA LEU A 101 -37.33 23.35 -0.22
C LEU A 101 -38.24 22.22 0.29
N GLN A 102 -39.55 22.32 0.03
CA GLN A 102 -40.51 21.28 0.42
C GLN A 102 -40.26 19.98 -0.35
N LEU A 103 -40.15 20.05 -1.68
CA LEU A 103 -39.87 18.87 -2.50
C LEU A 103 -38.48 18.28 -2.16
N ALA A 104 -37.49 19.15 -1.94
CA ALA A 104 -36.16 18.73 -1.51
C ALA A 104 -36.20 17.97 -0.17
N TRP A 105 -37.03 18.41 0.78
CA TRP A 105 -37.21 17.74 2.07
C TRP A 105 -37.94 16.40 1.93
N GLU A 106 -39.02 16.34 1.15
CA GLU A 106 -39.79 15.12 0.87
C GLU A 106 -38.90 14.05 0.23
N LEU A 107 -38.14 14.42 -0.80
CA LEU A 107 -37.15 13.56 -1.45
C LEU A 107 -36.06 13.11 -0.47
N SER A 108 -35.50 14.03 0.32
CA SER A 108 -34.45 13.72 1.31
C SER A 108 -34.94 12.72 2.35
N SER A 109 -36.21 12.83 2.76
CA SER A 109 -36.83 11.90 3.72
C SER A 109 -36.95 10.49 3.14
N GLN A 110 -37.40 10.37 1.88
CA GLN A 110 -37.49 9.06 1.23
C GLN A 110 -36.12 8.45 0.93
N VAL A 111 -35.11 9.26 0.56
CA VAL A 111 -33.73 8.79 0.40
C VAL A 111 -33.21 8.15 1.70
N ARG A 112 -33.47 8.76 2.87
CA ARG A 112 -33.08 8.18 4.17
C ARG A 112 -33.76 6.83 4.44
N ASN A 113 -35.03 6.67 4.08
CA ASN A 113 -35.74 5.40 4.25
C ASN A 113 -35.16 4.28 3.36
N HIS A 114 -34.80 4.59 2.12
CA HIS A 114 -34.14 3.65 1.21
C HIS A 114 -32.75 3.26 1.73
N GLN A 115 -31.96 4.24 2.19
CA GLN A 115 -30.64 3.99 2.76
C GLN A 115 -30.72 3.12 4.03
N LYS A 116 -31.76 3.27 4.84
CA LYS A 116 -32.00 2.41 6.01
C LYS A 116 -32.22 0.95 5.61
N LEU A 117 -33.06 0.69 4.61
CA LEU A 117 -33.31 -0.68 4.13
C LEU A 117 -32.06 -1.29 3.50
N LEU A 118 -31.34 -0.54 2.67
CA LEU A 118 -30.07 -0.98 2.08
C LEU A 118 -29.01 -1.31 3.15
N SER A 119 -28.92 -0.49 4.21
CA SER A 119 -28.03 -0.74 5.35
C SER A 119 -28.43 -1.99 6.12
N GLN A 120 -29.73 -2.20 6.37
CA GLN A 120 -30.23 -3.39 7.03
C GLN A 120 -29.93 -4.67 6.23
N ALA A 121 -30.11 -4.64 4.90
CA ALA A 121 -29.77 -5.76 4.04
C ALA A 121 -28.26 -6.07 4.06
N ALA A 122 -27.41 -5.04 4.00
CA ALA A 122 -25.96 -5.20 4.07
C ALA A 122 -25.48 -5.78 5.40
N VAL A 123 -26.07 -5.37 6.53
CA VAL A 123 -25.69 -5.85 7.87
C VAL A 123 -26.26 -7.25 8.16
N SER A 124 -27.49 -7.52 7.72
CA SER A 124 -28.17 -8.80 8.00
C SER A 124 -27.78 -9.92 7.06
N GLY A 125 -27.13 -9.62 5.93
CA GLY A 125 -26.76 -10.61 4.93
C GLY A 125 -27.96 -11.27 4.24
N LYS A 126 -29.10 -10.55 4.16
CA LYS A 126 -30.34 -11.04 3.55
C LYS A 126 -30.70 -10.27 2.29
N LEU A 127 -31.27 -10.98 1.32
CA LEU A 127 -31.87 -10.41 0.12
C LEU A 127 -33.04 -9.49 0.49
N ILE A 128 -33.15 -8.36 -0.23
CA ILE A 128 -34.27 -7.44 -0.08
C ILE A 128 -35.47 -8.04 -0.83
N MET A 129 -36.57 -8.25 -0.11
CA MET A 129 -37.76 -8.84 -0.72
C MET A 129 -38.66 -7.79 -1.36
N LEU A 130 -39.47 -8.22 -2.34
CA LEU A 130 -40.38 -7.35 -3.08
C LEU A 130 -41.35 -6.59 -2.17
N GLU A 131 -41.80 -7.21 -1.08
CA GLU A 131 -42.72 -6.62 -0.09
C GLU A 131 -42.08 -5.43 0.64
N GLU A 132 -40.76 -5.48 0.87
CA GLU A 132 -39.99 -4.44 1.54
C GLU A 132 -39.64 -3.29 0.57
N ALA A 133 -39.25 -3.65 -0.66
CA ALA A 133 -38.80 -2.68 -1.67
C ALA A 133 -39.96 -1.90 -2.30
N ARG A 134 -41.07 -2.58 -2.66
CA ARG A 134 -42.20 -2.01 -3.39
C ARG A 134 -42.75 -0.69 -2.80
N PRO A 135 -43.07 -0.58 -1.50
CA PRO A 135 -43.63 0.65 -0.96
C PRO A 135 -42.65 1.83 -1.02
N LEU A 136 -41.35 1.57 -0.83
CA LEU A 136 -40.30 2.57 -0.89
C LEU A 136 -40.09 3.06 -2.32
N VAL A 137 -39.91 2.13 -3.27
CA VAL A 137 -39.75 2.45 -4.70
C VAL A 137 -40.94 3.27 -5.19
N THR A 138 -42.17 2.80 -4.94
CA THR A 138 -43.39 3.48 -5.41
C THR A 138 -43.47 4.92 -4.88
N ARG A 139 -43.16 5.13 -3.60
CA ARG A 139 -43.24 6.45 -2.97
C ARG A 139 -42.17 7.41 -3.50
N LEU A 140 -40.96 6.92 -3.75
CA LEU A 140 -39.86 7.72 -4.29
C LEU A 140 -40.08 8.03 -5.77
N SER A 141 -40.52 7.06 -6.57
CA SER A 141 -40.83 7.27 -7.99
C SER A 141 -41.93 8.32 -8.17
N ARG A 142 -42.95 8.34 -7.30
CA ARG A 142 -43.98 9.40 -7.32
C ARG A 142 -43.41 10.79 -7.08
N LEU A 143 -42.45 10.93 -6.16
CA LEU A 143 -41.79 12.21 -5.89
C LEU A 143 -40.85 12.62 -7.02
N ILE A 144 -40.15 11.67 -7.64
CA ILE A 144 -39.32 11.91 -8.83
C ILE A 144 -40.19 12.39 -10.00
N TYR A 145 -41.33 11.76 -10.24
CA TYR A 145 -42.29 12.21 -11.25
C TYR A 145 -42.77 13.64 -10.99
N LYS A 146 -43.13 13.96 -9.73
CA LYS A 146 -43.48 15.34 -9.33
C LYS A 146 -42.34 16.32 -9.57
N ALA A 147 -41.09 15.90 -9.38
CA ALA A 147 -39.91 16.73 -9.66
C ALA A 147 -39.71 16.95 -11.17
N GLN A 148 -40.01 15.97 -12.01
CA GLN A 148 -39.96 16.10 -13.47
C GLN A 148 -40.98 17.12 -14.00
N ASP A 149 -42.17 17.13 -13.41
CA ASP A 149 -43.28 18.02 -13.77
C ASP A 149 -43.06 19.49 -13.37
N CYS A 150 -42.04 19.77 -12.55
CA CYS A 150 -41.72 21.14 -12.09
C CYS A 150 -41.07 22.03 -13.16
N HIS A 151 -40.82 21.52 -14.39
CA HIS A 151 -40.28 22.27 -15.54
C HIS A 151 -39.13 23.22 -15.20
N TYR A 152 -38.12 22.73 -14.47
CA TYR A 152 -36.92 23.49 -14.14
C TYR A 152 -36.20 23.98 -15.40
N ASP A 153 -35.60 25.18 -15.35
CA ASP A 153 -34.86 25.73 -16.49
C ASP A 153 -33.72 24.80 -16.89
N ILE A 154 -33.71 24.35 -18.15
CA ILE A 154 -32.77 23.36 -18.68
C ILE A 154 -31.33 23.91 -18.61
N SER A 155 -31.14 25.20 -18.84
CA SER A 155 -29.82 25.83 -18.79
C SER A 155 -29.25 25.85 -17.36
N THR A 156 -30.08 26.25 -16.40
CA THR A 156 -29.73 26.26 -14.97
C THR A 156 -29.46 24.84 -14.47
N THR A 157 -30.32 23.87 -14.79
CA THR A 157 -30.13 22.46 -14.37
C THR A 157 -28.85 21.83 -14.94
N ILE A 158 -28.54 22.04 -16.23
CA ILE A 158 -27.28 21.56 -16.83
C ILE A 158 -26.08 22.16 -16.11
N THR A 159 -26.10 23.46 -15.84
CA THR A 159 -25.00 24.16 -15.16
C THR A 159 -24.81 23.65 -13.73
N THR A 160 -25.90 23.46 -12.98
CA THR A 160 -25.87 22.90 -11.63
C THR A 160 -25.31 21.48 -11.61
N LEU A 161 -25.75 20.61 -12.53
CA LEU A 161 -25.26 19.23 -12.63
C LEU A 161 -23.77 19.18 -12.98
N LYS A 162 -23.32 20.04 -13.91
CA LYS A 162 -21.89 20.15 -14.26
C LYS A 162 -21.04 20.55 -13.06
N ASN A 163 -21.47 21.55 -12.29
CA ASN A 163 -20.77 21.98 -11.08
C ASN A 163 -20.72 20.88 -10.02
N HIS A 164 -21.81 20.11 -9.87
CA HIS A 164 -21.84 18.96 -8.99
C HIS A 164 -20.94 17.81 -9.44
N ALA A 165 -20.87 17.53 -10.74
CA ALA A 165 -19.97 16.54 -11.30
C ALA A 165 -18.50 16.91 -11.02
N LEU A 166 -18.13 18.17 -11.29
CA LEU A 166 -16.79 18.69 -10.96
C LEU A 166 -16.50 18.61 -9.46
N ALA A 167 -17.46 18.98 -8.60
CA ALA A 167 -17.28 18.87 -7.14
C ALA A 167 -17.16 17.42 -6.66
N LEU A 168 -17.83 16.47 -7.30
CA LEU A 168 -17.69 15.03 -7.01
C LEU A 168 -16.32 14.51 -7.47
N GLU A 169 -15.86 14.93 -8.64
CA GLU A 169 -14.54 14.58 -9.16
C GLU A 169 -13.43 15.08 -8.21
N GLU A 170 -13.51 16.33 -7.74
CA GLU A 170 -12.56 16.88 -6.78
C GLU A 170 -12.59 16.14 -5.43
N ARG A 171 -13.77 15.76 -4.93
CA ARG A 171 -13.87 14.91 -3.73
C ARG A 171 -13.28 13.53 -3.95
N ALA A 172 -13.47 12.92 -5.12
CA ALA A 172 -12.89 11.63 -5.46
C ALA A 172 -11.35 11.74 -5.51
N LYS A 173 -10.80 12.77 -6.15
CA LYS A 173 -9.35 13.04 -6.15
C LYS A 173 -8.82 13.22 -4.72
N ALA A 174 -9.49 14.01 -3.89
CA ALA A 174 -9.10 14.21 -2.50
C ALA A 174 -9.14 12.91 -1.68
N ALA A 175 -10.17 12.08 -1.86
CA ALA A 175 -10.29 10.79 -1.20
C ALA A 175 -9.20 9.80 -1.63
N VAL A 176 -8.83 9.77 -2.92
CA VAL A 176 -7.73 8.94 -3.43
C VAL A 176 -6.39 9.38 -2.82
N VAL A 177 -6.12 10.69 -2.78
CA VAL A 177 -4.90 11.22 -2.14
C VAL A 177 -4.85 10.85 -0.66
N GLN A 178 -5.96 11.03 0.06
CA GLN A 178 -6.06 10.69 1.48
C GLN A 178 -5.90 9.19 1.73
N SER A 179 -6.52 8.34 0.90
CA SER A 179 -6.37 6.88 0.98
C SER A 179 -4.94 6.43 0.70
N THR A 180 -4.27 7.03 -0.28
CA THR A 180 -2.86 6.76 -0.59
C THR A 180 -1.96 7.13 0.58
N GLU A 181 -2.22 8.27 1.22
CA GLU A 181 -1.48 8.74 2.39
C GLU A 181 -1.71 7.84 3.61
N PHE A 182 -2.95 7.41 3.87
CA PHE A 182 -3.22 6.43 4.91
C PHE A 182 -2.58 5.07 4.63
N GLY A 183 -2.62 4.59 3.38
CA GLY A 183 -1.95 3.35 2.99
C GLY A 183 -0.44 3.44 3.20
N ARG A 184 0.15 4.61 2.90
CA ARG A 184 1.57 4.89 3.14
C ARG A 184 1.89 4.89 4.63
N LEU A 185 1.15 5.67 5.43
CA LEU A 185 1.32 5.68 6.88
C LEU A 185 1.14 4.29 7.47
N ALA A 186 0.15 3.52 7.03
CA ALA A 186 -0.03 2.14 7.47
C ALA A 186 1.14 1.24 7.06
N SER A 187 1.76 1.45 5.90
CA SER A 187 2.95 0.69 5.47
C SER A 187 4.24 1.13 6.19
N GLU A 188 4.37 2.40 6.56
CA GLU A 188 5.53 2.97 7.25
C GLU A 188 5.45 2.83 8.78
N GLU A 189 4.26 3.05 9.37
CA GLU A 189 3.94 2.83 10.79
C GLU A 189 3.67 1.37 11.11
N ALA A 190 3.50 0.50 10.10
CA ALA A 190 3.85 -0.91 10.21
C ALA A 190 5.37 -1.06 10.34
N SER A 191 5.96 -0.37 11.32
CA SER A 191 7.01 -0.87 12.19
C SER A 191 6.98 -2.39 12.12
N LEU A 192 8.02 -2.95 11.50
CA LEU A 192 8.26 -4.37 11.21
C LEU A 192 7.15 -5.24 11.83
N PRO A 193 6.24 -5.86 11.04
CA PRO A 193 5.23 -6.78 11.56
C PRO A 193 5.82 -7.55 12.74
N LYS A 194 5.14 -7.61 13.89
CA LYS A 194 5.72 -8.12 15.14
C LYS A 194 6.53 -9.43 14.95
N SER A 195 6.09 -10.25 14.00
CA SER A 195 6.80 -11.42 13.48
C SER A 195 8.20 -11.14 12.90
N LEU A 196 8.38 -10.15 12.02
CA LEU A 196 9.69 -9.72 11.51
C LEU A 196 10.59 -9.18 12.62
N HIS A 197 10.06 -8.42 13.58
CA HIS A 197 10.86 -7.96 14.72
C HIS A 197 11.33 -9.14 15.60
N CYS A 198 10.43 -10.08 15.90
CA CYS A 198 10.75 -11.33 16.58
C CYS A 198 11.84 -12.12 15.84
N LEU A 199 11.70 -12.25 14.52
CA LEU A 199 12.65 -12.96 13.68
C LEU A 199 14.03 -12.31 13.73
N ASN A 200 14.10 -10.99 13.60
CA ASN A 200 15.35 -10.25 13.67
C ASN A 200 16.03 -10.45 15.03
N MET A 201 15.29 -10.36 16.14
CA MET A 201 15.84 -10.62 17.47
C MET A 201 16.41 -12.04 17.58
N LYS A 202 15.66 -13.07 17.18
CA LYS A 202 16.13 -14.47 17.24
C LYS A 202 17.37 -14.70 16.38
N LEU A 203 17.41 -14.17 15.16
CA LEU A 203 18.58 -14.31 14.28
C LEU A 203 19.81 -13.55 14.80
N THR A 204 19.59 -12.41 15.46
CA THR A 204 20.66 -11.69 16.14
C THR A 204 21.18 -12.49 17.33
N GLU A 205 20.31 -13.14 18.09
CA GLU A 205 20.72 -14.06 19.16
C GLU A 205 21.55 -15.23 18.61
N GLU A 206 21.10 -15.86 17.52
CA GLU A 206 21.83 -16.93 16.82
C GLU A 206 23.24 -16.50 16.40
N TRP A 207 23.41 -15.26 15.91
CA TRP A 207 24.72 -14.71 15.56
C TRP A 207 25.71 -14.75 16.73
N PHE A 208 25.24 -14.34 17.92
CA PHE A 208 26.09 -14.23 19.10
C PHE A 208 26.36 -15.59 19.74
N GLN A 209 25.40 -16.53 19.65
CA GLN A 209 25.50 -17.86 20.23
C GLN A 209 26.28 -18.85 19.35
N ASN A 210 26.25 -18.71 18.02
CA ASN A 210 26.85 -19.69 17.11
C ASN A 210 28.23 -19.26 16.57
N PRO A 211 29.35 -19.78 17.11
CA PRO A 211 30.69 -19.40 16.68
C PRO A 211 31.01 -19.81 15.24
N THR A 212 30.35 -20.84 14.72
CA THR A 212 30.57 -21.38 13.37
C THR A 212 30.14 -20.37 12.30
N ILE A 213 29.01 -19.69 12.49
CA ILE A 213 28.52 -18.64 11.59
C ILE A 213 29.55 -17.52 11.46
N ARG A 214 30.14 -17.09 12.58
CA ARG A 214 31.16 -16.04 12.61
C ARG A 214 32.43 -16.44 11.86
N ARG A 215 32.85 -17.72 11.97
CA ARG A 215 33.99 -18.23 11.22
C ARG A 215 33.72 -18.20 9.71
N HIS A 216 32.58 -18.74 9.28
CA HIS A 216 32.19 -18.71 7.88
C HIS A 216 32.12 -17.28 7.32
N LYS A 217 31.55 -16.32 8.07
CA LYS A 217 31.50 -14.91 7.64
C LYS A 217 32.88 -14.34 7.29
N ASN A 218 33.90 -14.66 8.08
CA ASN A 218 35.26 -14.16 7.84
C ASN A 218 35.90 -14.77 6.58
N GLU A 219 35.57 -16.02 6.26
CA GLU A 219 36.00 -16.70 5.02
C GLU A 219 35.28 -16.11 3.81
N TYR A 220 33.95 -15.99 3.87
CA TYR A 220 33.12 -15.42 2.81
C TYR A 220 33.50 -13.98 2.46
N ARG A 221 33.83 -13.14 3.44
CA ARG A 221 34.23 -11.74 3.22
C ARG A 221 35.49 -11.60 2.35
N LYS A 222 36.32 -12.65 2.28
CA LYS A 222 37.56 -12.67 1.49
C LYS A 222 37.40 -13.41 0.17
N SER A 223 36.19 -13.84 -0.18
CA SER A 223 35.95 -14.61 -1.39
C SER A 223 36.25 -13.76 -2.64
N PRO A 224 37.10 -14.24 -3.57
CA PRO A 224 37.41 -13.52 -4.80
C PRO A 224 36.19 -13.37 -5.71
N ARG A 225 35.17 -14.22 -5.53
CA ARG A 225 33.89 -14.19 -6.27
C ARG A 225 33.13 -12.88 -6.08
N LEU A 226 33.37 -12.15 -4.99
CA LEU A 226 32.68 -10.89 -4.71
C LEU A 226 33.10 -9.75 -5.66
N VAL A 227 34.18 -9.93 -6.41
CA VAL A 227 34.74 -8.92 -7.33
C VAL A 227 35.03 -9.50 -8.73
N ASP A 228 34.58 -10.72 -9.01
CA ASP A 228 34.85 -11.41 -10.28
C ASP A 228 33.80 -11.04 -11.33
N ASN A 229 34.15 -10.14 -12.24
CA ASN A 229 33.27 -9.68 -13.32
C ASN A 229 32.80 -10.77 -14.30
N ASN A 230 33.29 -12.01 -14.19
CA ASN A 230 32.75 -13.15 -14.95
C ASN A 230 31.49 -13.77 -14.31
N LEU A 231 31.11 -13.31 -13.12
CA LEU A 231 29.90 -13.74 -12.41
C LEU A 231 28.78 -12.71 -12.54
N TYR A 232 27.55 -13.13 -12.21
CA TYR A 232 26.37 -12.28 -12.32
C TYR A 232 26.08 -11.61 -10.97
N HIS A 233 26.32 -10.31 -10.91
CA HIS A 233 26.24 -9.52 -9.68
C HIS A 233 24.89 -8.81 -9.56
N PHE A 234 24.18 -9.07 -8.46
CA PHE A 234 22.90 -8.46 -8.11
C PHE A 234 23.06 -7.58 -6.86
N CYS A 235 22.49 -6.38 -6.86
CA CYS A 235 22.50 -5.48 -5.71
C CYS A 235 21.09 -5.37 -5.13
N ILE A 236 20.97 -5.49 -3.80
CA ILE A 236 19.71 -5.36 -3.06
C ILE A 236 19.95 -4.44 -1.86
N PHE A 237 19.07 -3.46 -1.67
CA PHE A 237 19.10 -2.54 -0.52
C PHE A 237 17.84 -2.74 0.31
N SER A 238 17.96 -3.29 1.50
CA SER A 238 16.79 -3.64 2.31
C SER A 238 17.12 -3.81 3.78
N ASP A 239 16.13 -3.55 4.64
CA ASP A 239 16.12 -3.91 6.05
C ASP A 239 15.11 -5.02 6.37
N ASN A 240 14.49 -5.62 5.35
CA ASN A 240 13.50 -6.68 5.49
C ASN A 240 14.09 -8.04 5.08
N ILE A 241 14.36 -8.88 6.08
CA ILE A 241 15.02 -10.18 5.91
C ILE A 241 14.20 -11.12 5.03
N ILE A 242 12.88 -11.21 5.25
CA ILE A 242 12.03 -12.13 4.49
C ILE A 242 11.84 -11.64 3.05
N ALA A 243 11.64 -10.34 2.86
CA ALA A 243 11.52 -9.76 1.53
C ALA A 243 12.80 -10.00 0.69
N THR A 244 13.96 -9.69 1.27
CA THR A 244 15.28 -9.97 0.64
C THR A 244 15.45 -11.47 0.35
N SER A 245 15.07 -12.33 1.30
CA SER A 245 15.12 -13.79 1.13
C SER A 245 14.27 -14.26 -0.05
N VAL A 246 13.09 -13.68 -0.26
CA VAL A 246 12.22 -14.01 -1.40
C VAL A 246 12.84 -13.58 -2.72
N VAL A 247 13.44 -12.38 -2.79
CA VAL A 247 14.15 -11.93 -4.00
C VAL A 247 15.28 -12.90 -4.36
N VAL A 248 16.14 -13.24 -3.38
CA VAL A 248 17.24 -14.19 -3.60
C VAL A 248 16.70 -15.57 -3.99
N ASN A 249 15.73 -16.10 -3.24
CA ASN A 249 15.18 -17.44 -3.48
C ASN A 249 14.48 -17.53 -4.85
N SER A 250 13.67 -16.54 -5.23
CA SER A 250 12.99 -16.52 -6.53
C SER A 250 13.97 -16.39 -7.70
N THR A 251 15.02 -15.57 -7.55
CA THR A 251 16.08 -15.43 -8.55
C THR A 251 16.86 -16.72 -8.73
N VAL A 252 17.30 -17.34 -7.63
CA VAL A 252 18.05 -18.61 -7.62
C VAL A 252 17.18 -19.77 -8.11
N SER A 253 15.89 -19.76 -7.80
CA SER A 253 14.97 -20.82 -8.24
C SER A 253 14.68 -20.76 -9.72
N SER A 254 14.73 -19.57 -10.32
CA SER A 254 14.45 -19.34 -11.73
C SER A 254 15.69 -19.41 -12.63
N ALA A 255 16.90 -19.52 -12.05
CA ALA A 255 18.15 -19.50 -12.80
C ALA A 255 18.64 -20.91 -13.18
N ASP A 256 19.22 -21.03 -14.38
CA ASP A 256 19.80 -22.29 -14.88
C ASP A 256 21.11 -22.67 -14.14
N HIS A 257 21.91 -21.66 -13.77
CA HIS A 257 23.21 -21.83 -13.11
C HIS A 257 23.31 -20.99 -11.84
N PRO A 258 22.61 -21.36 -10.76
CA PRO A 258 22.51 -20.55 -9.55
C PRO A 258 23.87 -20.29 -8.86
N GLN A 259 24.85 -21.17 -9.07
CA GLN A 259 26.21 -21.01 -8.52
C GLN A 259 27.00 -19.89 -9.21
N GLN A 260 26.51 -19.30 -10.30
CA GLN A 260 27.14 -18.13 -10.93
C GLN A 260 26.60 -16.80 -10.41
N LEU A 261 25.55 -16.82 -9.59
CA LEU A 261 24.92 -15.64 -9.04
C LEU A 261 25.62 -15.17 -7.76
N VAL A 262 25.84 -13.86 -7.67
CA VAL A 262 26.42 -13.17 -6.52
C VAL A 262 25.50 -12.03 -6.11
N PHE A 263 24.95 -12.10 -4.90
CA PHE A 263 24.08 -11.07 -4.34
C PHE A 263 24.85 -10.20 -3.36
N HIS A 264 24.78 -8.89 -3.54
CA HIS A 264 25.29 -7.87 -2.63
C HIS A 264 24.11 -7.19 -1.94
N VAL A 265 23.86 -7.60 -0.70
CA VAL A 265 22.80 -7.09 0.16
C VAL A 265 23.38 -6.03 1.08
N VAL A 266 22.83 -4.82 1.04
CA VAL A 266 23.21 -3.74 1.96
C VAL A 266 22.04 -3.38 2.85
N THR A 267 22.29 -3.37 4.15
CA THR A 267 21.28 -3.13 5.20
C THR A 267 21.79 -2.12 6.23
N ASN A 268 20.90 -1.65 7.11
CA ASN A 268 21.28 -0.84 8.27
C ASN A 268 21.89 -1.68 9.40
N LYS A 269 22.60 -1.04 10.34
CA LYS A 269 23.22 -1.71 11.51
C LYS A 269 22.28 -2.53 12.36
N ILE A 270 21.01 -2.13 12.46
CA ILE A 270 20.03 -2.80 13.31
C ILE A 270 19.72 -4.20 12.74
N ASN A 271 19.59 -4.31 11.42
CA ASN A 271 19.23 -5.56 10.75
C ASN A 271 20.46 -6.36 10.28
N TYR A 272 21.66 -5.77 10.30
CA TYR A 272 22.89 -6.37 9.76
C TYR A 272 23.20 -7.77 10.28
N TRP A 273 23.19 -7.98 11.61
CA TRP A 273 23.53 -9.28 12.18
C TRP A 273 22.48 -10.33 11.88
N ALA A 274 21.20 -9.99 12.01
CA ALA A 274 20.11 -10.89 11.69
C ALA A 274 20.10 -11.29 10.21
N MET A 275 20.25 -10.33 9.31
CA MET A 275 20.35 -10.57 7.86
C MET A 275 21.56 -11.45 7.53
N THR A 276 22.71 -11.17 8.14
CA THR A 276 23.94 -11.99 7.97
C THR A 276 23.72 -13.42 8.46
N SER A 277 23.12 -13.61 9.64
CA SER A 277 22.79 -14.95 10.15
C SER A 277 21.84 -15.70 9.22
N TRP A 278 20.78 -15.04 8.74
CA TRP A 278 19.81 -15.68 7.85
C TRP A 278 20.46 -16.27 6.61
N PHE A 279 21.28 -15.49 5.90
CA PHE A 279 21.93 -15.95 4.67
C PHE A 279 23.08 -16.94 4.89
N LEU A 280 23.64 -17.01 6.10
CA LEU A 280 24.65 -18.02 6.44
C LEU A 280 24.05 -19.34 6.95
N LEU A 281 22.83 -19.30 7.47
CA LEU A 281 22.10 -20.48 7.98
C LEU A 281 21.31 -21.20 6.89
N ASN A 282 20.94 -20.51 5.82
CA ASN A 282 20.14 -21.04 4.73
C ASN A 282 21.00 -21.24 3.46
N ASP A 283 20.81 -22.36 2.77
CA ASP A 283 21.43 -22.59 1.46
C ASP A 283 20.53 -22.11 0.32
N TYR A 284 21.15 -21.52 -0.69
CA TYR A 284 20.50 -20.98 -1.88
C TYR A 284 21.15 -21.59 -3.14
N LYS A 285 21.14 -22.93 -3.21
CA LYS A 285 21.68 -23.73 -4.33
C LYS A 285 23.13 -23.37 -4.68
N GLY A 286 23.94 -23.00 -3.68
CA GLY A 286 25.34 -22.61 -3.85
C GLY A 286 25.59 -21.22 -4.45
N CYS A 287 24.59 -20.34 -4.55
CA CYS A 287 24.85 -18.93 -4.89
C CYS A 287 25.64 -18.22 -3.77
N THR A 288 26.28 -17.10 -4.09
CA THR A 288 27.04 -16.30 -3.10
C THR A 288 26.18 -15.13 -2.63
N VAL A 289 26.00 -14.96 -1.31
CA VAL A 289 25.30 -13.78 -0.75
C VAL A 289 26.21 -13.05 0.22
N GLU A 290 26.56 -11.81 -0.11
CA GLU A 290 27.28 -10.89 0.74
C GLU A 290 26.31 -9.91 1.41
N VAL A 291 26.30 -9.91 2.74
CA VAL A 291 25.60 -8.88 3.52
C VAL A 291 26.62 -7.86 4.05
N ARG A 292 26.36 -6.56 3.84
CA ARG A 292 27.15 -5.43 4.36
C ARG A 292 26.28 -4.42 5.10
N SER A 293 26.87 -3.72 6.07
CA SER A 293 26.22 -2.64 6.82
C SER A 293 26.49 -1.28 6.17
N ILE A 294 25.50 -0.39 6.13
CA ILE A 294 25.68 0.99 5.64
C ILE A 294 26.77 1.76 6.40
N GLU A 295 26.96 1.46 7.68
CA GLU A 295 27.95 2.08 8.56
C GLU A 295 29.39 1.69 8.23
N GLU A 296 29.60 0.67 7.38
CA GLU A 296 30.93 0.35 6.83
C GLU A 296 31.40 1.41 5.82
N PHE A 297 30.48 2.21 5.27
CA PHE A 297 30.80 3.25 4.28
C PHE A 297 31.10 4.57 4.98
N SER A 298 32.34 4.76 5.42
CA SER A 298 32.78 5.98 6.14
C SER A 298 32.60 7.27 5.33
N TRP A 299 32.55 7.18 4.01
CA TRP A 299 32.28 8.30 3.10
C TRP A 299 30.80 8.67 3.02
N PHE A 300 29.89 7.79 3.46
CA PHE A 300 28.46 8.03 3.44
C PHE A 300 28.02 8.71 4.74
N ASN A 301 27.72 10.02 4.65
CA ASN A 301 27.27 10.77 5.82
C ASN A 301 25.76 10.56 6.01
N ALA A 302 25.38 9.79 7.02
CA ALA A 302 23.98 9.42 7.35
C ALA A 302 23.04 10.62 7.61
N LYS A 303 23.57 11.85 7.68
CA LYS A 303 22.77 13.08 7.72
C LYS A 303 21.97 13.32 6.43
N PHE A 304 22.38 12.75 5.29
CA PHE A 304 21.83 13.12 4.00
C PHE A 304 20.64 12.27 3.56
N VAL A 305 20.46 11.04 4.06
CA VAL A 305 19.26 10.26 3.75
C VAL A 305 18.97 9.22 4.83
N SER A 306 17.75 9.20 5.37
CA SER A 306 17.27 8.21 6.34
C SER A 306 16.84 6.86 5.72
N SER A 307 17.00 6.66 4.41
CA SER A 307 16.45 5.51 3.68
C SER A 307 17.51 4.78 2.86
N LEU A 308 17.55 3.45 2.98
CA LEU A 308 18.44 2.57 2.22
C LEU A 308 18.28 2.74 0.70
N ASN A 309 17.10 3.16 0.24
CA ASN A 309 16.78 3.31 -1.18
C ASN A 309 17.69 4.30 -1.90
N TYR A 310 18.31 5.25 -1.19
CA TYR A 310 19.20 6.23 -1.84
C TYR A 310 20.64 5.73 -1.98
N LEU A 311 20.98 4.58 -1.39
CA LEU A 311 22.27 3.93 -1.62
C LEU A 311 22.43 3.43 -3.05
N LEU A 312 21.31 3.25 -3.78
CA LEU A 312 21.36 2.88 -5.20
C LEU A 312 22.17 3.89 -6.03
N PHE A 313 22.19 5.16 -5.64
CA PHE A 313 22.95 6.20 -6.35
C PHE A 313 24.47 6.14 -6.10
N TYR A 314 24.87 5.28 -5.17
CA TYR A 314 26.25 5.10 -4.74
C TYR A 314 26.80 3.69 -5.04
N ILE A 315 26.11 2.91 -5.87
CA ILE A 315 26.55 1.56 -6.26
C ILE A 315 28.01 1.54 -6.75
N PRO A 316 28.49 2.46 -7.61
CA PRO A 316 29.89 2.45 -8.02
C PRO A 316 30.90 2.71 -6.90
N GLN A 317 30.50 3.41 -5.83
CA GLN A 317 31.33 3.66 -4.65
C GLN A 317 31.31 2.46 -3.69
N ILE A 318 30.18 1.76 -3.61
CA ILE A 318 30.02 0.53 -2.83
C ILE A 318 30.80 -0.63 -3.47
N HIS A 319 30.72 -0.73 -4.80
CA HIS A 319 31.33 -1.79 -5.62
C HIS A 319 32.23 -1.21 -6.73
N PRO A 320 33.40 -0.64 -6.36
CA PRO A 320 34.27 0.05 -7.31
C PRO A 320 34.91 -0.87 -8.36
N SER A 321 35.10 -2.15 -8.04
CA SER A 321 35.74 -3.13 -8.92
C SER A 321 34.79 -3.79 -9.92
N LEU A 322 33.48 -3.61 -9.75
CA LEU A 322 32.49 -4.21 -10.63
C LEU A 322 32.24 -3.34 -11.86
N GLU A 323 31.95 -4.01 -12.97
CA GLU A 323 31.69 -3.38 -14.27
C GLU A 323 30.21 -3.29 -14.58
N LYS A 324 29.43 -4.33 -14.24
CA LYS A 324 27.99 -4.39 -14.51
C LYS A 324 27.27 -5.10 -13.36
N VAL A 325 26.10 -4.60 -12.97
CA VAL A 325 25.26 -5.21 -11.93
C VAL A 325 23.77 -5.10 -12.29
N VAL A 326 22.95 -5.98 -11.74
CA VAL A 326 21.48 -5.86 -11.77
C VAL A 326 20.99 -5.38 -10.40
N LEU A 327 20.27 -4.25 -10.36
CA LEU A 327 19.56 -3.78 -9.17
C LEU A 327 18.23 -4.52 -9.05
N LEU A 328 17.94 -5.04 -7.86
CA LEU A 328 16.63 -5.60 -7.50
C LEU A 328 16.13 -4.94 -6.21
N ASP A 329 14.88 -4.47 -6.22
CA ASP A 329 14.22 -4.01 -4.98
C ASP A 329 13.78 -5.22 -4.15
N ASP A 330 13.53 -5.04 -2.85
CA ASP A 330 13.15 -6.15 -1.94
C ASP A 330 11.70 -6.63 -2.09
N ASP A 331 10.89 -5.87 -2.82
CA ASP A 331 9.48 -6.11 -3.09
C ASP A 331 9.24 -6.65 -4.50
N VAL A 332 10.22 -7.36 -5.07
CA VAL A 332 10.09 -8.06 -6.35
C VAL A 332 10.09 -9.58 -6.20
N VAL A 333 9.54 -10.26 -7.21
CA VAL A 333 9.64 -11.71 -7.38
C VAL A 333 10.14 -11.98 -8.79
N VAL A 334 11.20 -12.77 -8.88
CA VAL A 334 11.81 -13.19 -10.14
C VAL A 334 11.20 -14.51 -10.58
N GLN A 335 10.61 -14.54 -11.78
CA GLN A 335 9.93 -15.69 -12.36
C GLN A 335 10.73 -16.37 -13.50
N LYS A 336 11.76 -15.70 -14.02
CA LYS A 336 12.59 -16.19 -15.15
C LYS A 336 14.05 -15.88 -14.92
N ASP A 337 14.93 -16.61 -15.60
CA ASP A 337 16.36 -16.36 -15.53
C ASP A 337 16.72 -14.93 -15.98
N LEU A 338 17.48 -14.24 -15.12
CA LEU A 338 17.93 -12.87 -15.33
C LEU A 338 19.34 -12.78 -15.92
N THR A 339 20.08 -13.90 -16.03
CA THR A 339 21.40 -13.90 -16.65
C THR A 339 21.44 -13.24 -18.05
N PRO A 340 20.41 -13.36 -18.92
CA PRO A 340 20.46 -12.70 -20.23
C PRO A 340 20.46 -11.17 -20.16
N LEU A 341 20.06 -10.54 -19.04
CA LEU A 341 20.16 -9.07 -18.88
C LEU A 341 21.60 -8.57 -18.98
N PHE A 342 22.58 -9.35 -18.52
CA PHE A 342 23.99 -8.95 -18.52
C PHE A 342 24.57 -8.88 -19.93
N SER A 343 23.96 -9.58 -20.89
CA SER A 343 24.35 -9.58 -22.30
C SER A 343 23.63 -8.50 -23.12
N ILE A 344 22.68 -7.76 -22.55
CA ILE A 344 22.00 -6.67 -23.25
C ILE A 344 23.00 -5.53 -23.50
N GLU A 345 23.02 -5.05 -24.75
CA GLU A 345 23.75 -3.86 -25.14
C GLU A 345 22.98 -2.61 -24.71
N LEU A 346 23.61 -1.76 -23.90
CA LEU A 346 23.02 -0.49 -23.45
C LEU A 346 23.37 0.68 -24.37
N HIS A 347 23.99 0.45 -25.52
CA HIS A 347 24.37 1.50 -26.48
C HIS A 347 25.15 2.69 -25.88
N GLY A 348 25.95 2.44 -24.84
CA GLY A 348 26.71 3.46 -24.11
C GLY A 348 25.92 4.20 -23.02
N ASN A 349 24.64 3.84 -22.82
CA ASN A 349 23.82 4.28 -21.69
C ASN A 349 24.26 3.61 -20.38
N VAL A 350 23.88 4.23 -19.27
CA VAL A 350 24.29 3.82 -17.93
C VAL A 350 23.34 2.78 -17.34
N ILE A 351 22.04 2.92 -17.60
CA ILE A 351 20.98 2.11 -17.00
C ILE A 351 20.07 1.56 -18.08
N GLY A 352 19.77 0.27 -18.03
CA GLY A 352 18.65 -0.34 -18.75
C GLY A 352 17.45 -0.45 -17.82
N ALA A 353 16.31 0.11 -18.23
CA ALA A 353 15.07 0.10 -17.43
C ALA A 353 13.83 -0.07 -18.32
N VAL A 354 12.76 -0.64 -17.76
CA VAL A 354 11.47 -0.69 -18.43
C VAL A 354 10.73 0.63 -18.27
N GLU A 355 10.30 1.18 -19.41
CA GLU A 355 9.46 2.36 -19.47
C GLU A 355 8.03 2.10 -18.95
N THR A 356 7.49 3.07 -18.21
CA THR A 356 6.19 2.94 -17.52
C THR A 356 5.11 3.89 -18.04
N CYS A 357 5.41 4.71 -19.04
CA CYS A 357 4.54 5.80 -19.49
C CYS A 357 3.42 5.38 -20.46
N LEU A 358 2.74 4.26 -20.23
CA LEU A 358 1.56 3.92 -21.01
C LEU A 358 0.54 5.08 -20.98
N GLU A 359 0.19 5.59 -22.17
CA GLU A 359 -0.68 6.75 -22.40
C GLU A 359 -0.19 8.06 -21.71
N SER A 360 -1.01 8.63 -20.81
CA SER A 360 -0.77 9.89 -20.08
C SER A 360 -0.33 9.67 -18.62
N PHE A 361 -0.09 8.42 -18.22
CA PHE A 361 0.40 8.10 -16.88
C PHE A 361 1.93 8.11 -16.83
N ARG A 362 2.49 8.44 -15.65
CA ARG A 362 3.92 8.27 -15.31
C ARG A 362 4.95 8.94 -16.25
N ARG A 363 4.59 10.08 -16.86
CA ARG A 363 5.57 10.97 -17.53
C ARG A 363 6.25 11.90 -16.53
N PHE A 364 7.35 12.55 -16.95
CA PHE A 364 8.16 13.41 -16.09
C PHE A 364 7.34 14.49 -15.37
N TYR A 365 6.36 15.11 -16.04
CA TYR A 365 5.50 16.15 -15.43
C TYR A 365 4.66 15.67 -14.23
N LYS A 366 4.49 14.36 -14.04
CA LYS A 366 3.83 13.80 -12.86
C LYS A 366 4.74 13.72 -11.64
N TYR A 367 6.06 13.67 -11.84
CA TYR A 367 7.05 13.49 -10.78
C TYR A 367 7.78 14.78 -10.41
N LEU A 368 7.89 15.71 -11.36
CA LEU A 368 8.70 16.92 -11.26
C LEU A 368 7.84 18.16 -11.46
N ASN A 369 8.19 19.24 -10.76
CA ASN A 369 7.53 20.53 -10.87
C ASN A 369 8.09 21.33 -12.06
N PHE A 370 7.44 21.24 -13.22
CA PHE A 370 7.83 21.97 -14.43
C PHE A 370 7.55 23.48 -14.40
N SER A 371 6.83 23.98 -13.39
CA SER A 371 6.74 25.42 -13.15
C SER A 371 8.06 26.00 -12.65
N ASN A 372 8.98 25.16 -12.17
CA ASN A 372 10.33 25.59 -11.78
C ASN A 372 11.21 25.75 -13.05
N PRO A 373 11.77 26.94 -13.33
CA PRO A 373 12.60 27.18 -14.50
C PRO A 373 13.84 26.27 -14.60
N LEU A 374 14.37 25.79 -13.46
CA LEU A 374 15.52 24.89 -13.44
C LEU A 374 15.20 23.52 -14.06
N ILE A 375 13.93 23.10 -14.01
CA ILE A 375 13.46 21.85 -14.61
C ILE A 375 13.03 22.07 -16.05
N SER A 376 12.16 23.04 -16.31
CA SER A 376 11.60 23.26 -17.66
C SER A 376 12.64 23.68 -18.69
N SER A 377 13.79 24.23 -18.27
CA SER A 377 14.90 24.55 -19.18
C SER A 377 15.78 23.34 -19.56
N LYS A 378 15.73 22.25 -18.79
CA LYS A 378 16.66 21.10 -18.94
C LYS A 378 15.99 19.79 -19.34
N PHE A 379 14.71 19.63 -19.04
CA PHE A 379 13.97 18.38 -19.23
C PHE A 379 12.73 18.60 -20.08
N ASP A 380 12.34 17.57 -20.82
CA ASP A 380 11.07 17.55 -21.51
C ASP A 380 9.97 16.99 -20.58
N PRO A 381 8.87 17.73 -20.32
CA PRO A 381 7.76 17.24 -19.52
C PRO A 381 7.12 15.96 -20.07
N GLN A 382 7.20 15.73 -21.38
CA GLN A 382 6.63 14.55 -22.04
C GLN A 382 7.55 13.33 -22.02
N SER A 383 8.78 13.45 -21.51
CA SER A 383 9.68 12.32 -21.36
C SER A 383 9.05 11.17 -20.57
N CYS A 384 9.28 9.95 -21.05
CA CYS A 384 8.75 8.75 -20.46
C CYS A 384 9.42 8.47 -19.11
N GLY A 385 8.62 8.25 -18.06
CA GLY A 385 9.14 7.75 -16.80
C GLY A 385 9.40 6.25 -16.87
N TRP A 386 10.42 5.80 -16.17
CA TRP A 386 10.75 4.40 -15.92
C TRP A 386 10.70 4.15 -14.41
N ALA A 387 11.05 2.95 -13.94
CA ALA A 387 11.04 2.63 -12.52
C ALA A 387 12.30 1.91 -12.06
N PHE A 388 12.65 2.12 -10.79
CA PHE A 388 13.62 1.28 -10.09
C PHE A 388 12.99 -0.07 -9.71
N GLY A 389 13.85 -1.03 -9.38
CA GLY A 389 13.49 -2.31 -8.78
C GLY A 389 13.76 -3.53 -9.64
N MET A 390 14.02 -3.32 -10.92
CA MET A 390 14.77 -4.25 -11.76
C MET A 390 15.43 -3.45 -12.87
N ASN A 391 16.74 -3.24 -12.73
CA ASN A 391 17.50 -2.43 -13.67
C ASN A 391 18.88 -3.03 -13.89
N ILE A 392 19.34 -3.07 -15.14
CA ILE A 392 20.74 -3.39 -15.45
C ILE A 392 21.56 -2.10 -15.44
N LEU A 393 22.72 -2.13 -14.79
CA LEU A 393 23.56 -0.95 -14.57
C LEU A 393 24.97 -1.21 -15.09
N ASP A 394 25.43 -0.38 -16.02
CA ASP A 394 26.83 -0.33 -16.44
C ASP A 394 27.59 0.66 -15.56
N LEU A 395 28.41 0.13 -14.66
CA LEU A 395 29.17 0.90 -13.69
C LEU A 395 30.37 1.61 -14.32
N ILE A 396 30.88 1.14 -15.46
CA ILE A 396 31.92 1.85 -16.22
C ILE A 396 31.31 3.11 -16.82
N ALA A 397 30.20 2.98 -17.53
CA ALA A 397 29.46 4.10 -18.10
C ALA A 397 28.98 5.07 -17.00
N TRP A 398 28.51 4.55 -15.87
CA TRP A 398 28.10 5.37 -14.72
C TRP A 398 29.22 6.29 -14.25
N ARG A 399 30.42 5.71 -14.02
CA ARG A 399 31.60 6.48 -13.58
C ARG A 399 31.99 7.52 -14.62
N LYS A 400 31.97 7.18 -15.92
CA LYS A 400 32.27 8.11 -17.02
C LYS A 400 31.27 9.25 -17.13
N ALA A 401 29.97 8.99 -16.96
CA ALA A 401 28.90 9.97 -17.01
C ALA A 401 28.72 10.75 -15.69
N ASN A 402 29.47 10.38 -14.65
CA ASN A 402 29.45 10.95 -13.32
C ASN A 402 28.03 11.08 -12.72
N VAL A 403 27.22 10.03 -12.86
CA VAL A 403 25.79 10.06 -12.49
C VAL A 403 25.60 10.31 -10.99
N THR A 404 26.47 9.79 -10.13
CA THR A 404 26.38 10.05 -8.67
C THR A 404 26.50 11.54 -8.36
N ALA A 405 27.40 12.27 -9.03
CA ALA A 405 27.53 13.71 -8.84
C ALA A 405 26.30 14.48 -9.37
N LYS A 406 25.70 14.02 -10.47
CA LYS A 406 24.43 14.60 -10.97
C LYS A 406 23.30 14.41 -9.97
N TYR A 407 23.20 13.22 -9.38
CA TYR A 407 22.24 12.94 -8.32
C TYR A 407 22.45 13.87 -7.11
N GLN A 408 23.69 13.99 -6.61
CA GLN A 408 24.01 14.88 -5.49
C GLN A 408 23.67 16.33 -5.79
N TYR A 409 24.00 16.82 -6.99
CA TYR A 409 23.60 18.14 -7.43
C TYR A 409 22.08 18.34 -7.34
N TRP A 410 21.27 17.39 -7.83
CA TRP A 410 19.82 17.53 -7.80
C TRP A 410 19.26 17.51 -6.38
N GLU A 411 19.78 16.67 -5.48
CA GLU A 411 19.41 16.68 -4.07
C GLU A 411 19.69 18.06 -3.44
N ASP A 412 20.85 18.66 -3.71
CA ASP A 412 21.19 20.00 -3.22
C ASP A 412 20.25 21.09 -3.77
N GLN A 413 19.69 20.90 -4.96
CA GLN A 413 18.71 21.84 -5.55
C GLN A 413 17.29 21.67 -4.99
N ASN A 414 16.98 20.54 -4.34
CA ASN A 414 15.63 20.23 -3.83
C ASN A 414 15.54 20.21 -2.30
N VAL A 415 16.42 20.95 -1.62
CA VAL A 415 16.41 21.09 -0.15
C VAL A 415 15.07 21.64 0.37
N ASP A 416 14.38 22.46 -0.42
CA ASP A 416 13.07 23.04 -0.09
C ASP A 416 11.87 22.18 -0.54
N HIS A 417 12.12 21.03 -1.20
CA HIS A 417 11.10 20.14 -1.77
C HIS A 417 10.16 20.83 -2.78
N MET A 418 10.66 21.84 -3.50
CA MET A 418 9.92 22.57 -4.52
C MET A 418 10.06 21.96 -5.93
N ILE A 419 11.09 21.15 -6.18
CA ILE A 419 11.31 20.45 -7.45
C ILE A 419 10.55 19.13 -7.49
N TRP A 420 10.69 18.30 -6.45
CA TRP A 420 9.88 17.10 -6.23
C TRP A 420 9.62 16.92 -4.73
N LYS A 421 8.62 16.10 -4.40
CA LYS A 421 8.17 15.93 -3.02
C LYS A 421 9.02 14.92 -2.24
N LYS A 422 8.98 13.65 -2.62
CA LYS A 422 9.67 12.54 -1.93
C LYS A 422 9.97 11.39 -2.89
N GLY A 423 10.80 10.45 -2.43
CA GLY A 423 11.10 9.20 -3.12
C GLY A 423 12.38 9.27 -3.96
N ALA A 424 12.94 8.10 -4.26
CA ALA A 424 14.18 7.97 -5.03
C ALA A 424 13.95 8.07 -6.56
N LEU A 425 12.72 7.82 -7.04
CA LEU A 425 12.45 7.85 -8.48
C LEU A 425 12.64 9.25 -9.10
N PRO A 426 12.05 10.35 -8.59
CA PRO A 426 12.24 11.67 -9.17
C PRO A 426 13.71 12.09 -9.34
N PRO A 427 14.60 12.00 -8.32
CA PRO A 427 16.02 12.32 -8.52
C PRO A 427 16.71 11.32 -9.46
N GLY A 428 16.25 10.07 -9.53
CA GLY A 428 16.70 9.11 -10.57
C GLY A 428 16.36 9.55 -11.99
N LEU A 429 15.12 9.95 -12.25
CA LEU A 429 14.71 10.47 -13.56
C LEU A 429 15.59 11.65 -14.00
N LEU A 430 15.97 12.52 -13.05
CA LEU A 430 16.86 13.66 -13.31
C LEU A 430 18.32 13.25 -13.54
N ALA A 431 18.87 12.35 -12.71
CA ALA A 431 20.27 11.96 -12.74
C ALA A 431 20.62 11.11 -13.98
N PHE A 432 19.70 10.25 -14.42
CA PHE A 432 19.86 9.36 -15.56
C PHE A 432 19.24 9.88 -16.86
N TYR A 433 18.80 11.14 -16.88
CA TYR A 433 18.22 11.73 -18.09
C TYR A 433 19.20 11.70 -19.27
N GLY A 434 18.76 11.13 -20.39
CA GLY A 434 19.56 10.96 -21.60
C GLY A 434 20.65 9.87 -21.52
N VAL A 435 20.68 9.06 -20.45
CA VAL A 435 21.61 7.93 -20.30
C VAL A 435 20.89 6.64 -19.87
N MET A 436 19.61 6.50 -20.26
CA MET A 436 18.75 5.36 -19.99
C MET A 436 18.42 4.63 -21.29
N GLU A 437 18.57 3.31 -21.30
CA GLU A 437 18.19 2.41 -22.38
C GLU A 437 16.82 1.75 -22.06
N PRO A 438 15.81 1.88 -22.93
CA PRO A 438 14.52 1.24 -22.71
C PRO A 438 14.61 -0.27 -22.92
N LEU A 439 14.11 -1.05 -21.95
CA LEU A 439 14.03 -2.51 -22.03
C LEU A 439 12.64 -3.00 -22.44
N ASP A 440 12.58 -4.22 -22.99
CA ASP A 440 11.32 -4.93 -23.27
C ASP A 440 10.47 -5.02 -21.99
N ARG A 441 9.18 -4.72 -22.12
CA ARG A 441 8.25 -4.61 -21.00
C ARG A 441 8.04 -5.91 -20.22
N ARG A 442 8.34 -7.06 -20.83
CA ARG A 442 8.30 -8.36 -20.16
C ARG A 442 9.42 -8.52 -19.13
N TRP A 443 10.45 -7.68 -19.15
CA TRP A 443 11.50 -7.75 -18.15
C TRP A 443 11.00 -7.32 -16.76
N HIS A 444 10.16 -6.29 -16.68
CA HIS A 444 9.71 -5.70 -15.41
C HIS A 444 8.25 -5.29 -15.45
N VAL A 445 7.40 -6.02 -14.72
CA VAL A 445 5.97 -5.71 -14.58
C VAL A 445 5.70 -5.15 -13.19
N LEU A 446 5.27 -3.89 -13.16
CA LEU A 446 5.00 -3.14 -11.94
C LEU A 446 3.51 -3.11 -11.62
N GLY A 447 3.20 -2.75 -10.37
CA GLY A 447 1.85 -2.37 -9.96
C GLY A 447 1.21 -3.31 -8.96
N LEU A 448 1.83 -4.46 -8.64
CA LEU A 448 1.21 -5.46 -7.75
C LEU A 448 0.97 -4.94 -6.32
N GLY A 449 1.53 -3.78 -5.96
CA GLY A 449 1.31 -3.10 -4.69
C GLY A 449 0.30 -1.94 -4.72
N PHE A 450 -0.39 -1.69 -5.83
CA PHE A 450 -1.49 -0.69 -5.89
C PHE A 450 -2.58 -0.97 -6.95
N ASP A 451 -2.32 -1.77 -7.98
CA ASP A 451 -3.21 -2.02 -9.11
C ASP A 451 -3.84 -3.41 -9.02
N VAL A 452 -5.15 -3.48 -8.80
CA VAL A 452 -5.90 -4.74 -8.61
C VAL A 452 -6.23 -5.47 -9.92
N ASP A 453 -6.07 -4.80 -11.07
CA ASP A 453 -6.57 -5.22 -12.38
C ASP A 453 -5.46 -5.42 -13.42
N ILE A 454 -4.27 -5.86 -12.98
CA ILE A 454 -3.19 -6.21 -13.89
C ILE A 454 -3.59 -7.46 -14.69
N ASP A 455 -3.34 -7.43 -16.00
CA ASP A 455 -3.55 -8.56 -16.91
C ASP A 455 -2.70 -9.75 -16.48
N GLU A 456 -3.35 -10.90 -16.31
CA GLU A 456 -2.72 -12.14 -15.89
C GLU A 456 -1.66 -12.62 -16.90
N ARG A 457 -1.89 -12.41 -18.19
CA ARG A 457 -0.91 -12.75 -19.24
C ARG A 457 0.37 -11.93 -19.10
N LEU A 458 0.25 -10.68 -18.66
CA LEU A 458 1.40 -9.83 -18.44
C LEU A 458 2.19 -10.33 -17.22
N ILE A 459 1.52 -10.76 -16.16
CA ILE A 459 2.14 -11.38 -14.97
C ILE A 459 2.85 -12.68 -15.36
N GLU A 460 2.19 -13.60 -16.06
CA GLU A 460 2.76 -14.89 -16.47
C GLU A 460 3.99 -14.76 -17.38
N THR A 461 3.98 -13.76 -18.26
CA THR A 461 5.08 -13.55 -19.21
C THR A 461 6.23 -12.73 -18.65
N ALA A 462 6.05 -12.09 -17.49
CA ALA A 462 7.07 -11.25 -16.87
C ALA A 462 8.28 -12.06 -16.37
N ALA A 463 9.48 -11.53 -16.55
CA ALA A 463 10.69 -12.02 -15.89
C ALA A 463 10.71 -11.62 -14.42
N VAL A 464 10.32 -10.37 -14.11
CA VAL A 464 10.20 -9.86 -12.75
C VAL A 464 8.86 -9.17 -12.55
N VAL A 465 8.15 -9.55 -11.49
CA VAL A 465 6.94 -8.86 -11.02
C VAL A 465 7.27 -8.06 -9.77
N HIS A 466 6.74 -6.85 -9.68
CA HIS A 466 7.11 -5.87 -8.66
C HIS A 466 5.88 -5.39 -7.90
N TYR A 467 5.86 -5.61 -6.59
CA TYR A 467 4.87 -5.09 -5.63
C TYR A 467 5.08 -3.59 -5.34
N SER A 468 5.36 -2.82 -6.40
CA SER A 468 5.55 -1.38 -6.35
C SER A 468 4.27 -0.75 -5.80
N GLY A 469 4.39 0.15 -4.82
CA GLY A 469 3.25 0.74 -4.10
C GLY A 469 3.25 0.39 -2.62
N ASN A 470 2.15 0.70 -1.93
CA ASN A 470 2.07 0.60 -0.47
C ASN A 470 1.51 -0.76 0.00
N MET A 471 0.82 -1.51 -0.86
CA MET A 471 0.20 -2.80 -0.53
C MET A 471 1.20 -3.95 -0.70
N LYS A 472 2.25 -3.97 0.14
CA LYS A 472 3.30 -5.00 0.11
C LYS A 472 2.78 -6.39 0.49
N PRO A 473 3.32 -7.49 -0.08
CA PRO A 473 2.78 -8.84 0.10
C PRO A 473 2.86 -9.37 1.54
N TRP A 474 3.82 -8.89 2.33
CA TRP A 474 3.96 -9.21 3.76
C TRP A 474 3.06 -8.38 4.69
N LEU A 475 2.26 -7.46 4.15
CA LEU A 475 1.32 -6.64 4.93
C LEU A 475 -0.09 -7.23 4.86
N LYS A 476 -0.90 -6.95 5.89
CA LYS A 476 -2.32 -7.34 5.91
C LYS A 476 -3.15 -6.68 4.81
N LEU A 477 -2.70 -5.52 4.33
CA LEU A 477 -3.33 -4.75 3.26
C LEU A 477 -2.90 -5.21 1.86
N ALA A 478 -2.10 -6.28 1.74
CA ALA A 478 -1.69 -6.83 0.46
C ALA A 478 -2.89 -7.15 -0.44
N ILE A 479 -2.74 -6.92 -1.74
CA ILE A 479 -3.73 -7.33 -2.73
C ILE A 479 -3.74 -8.86 -2.77
N THR A 480 -4.83 -9.46 -2.26
CA THR A 480 -4.94 -10.92 -2.05
C THR A 480 -4.68 -11.72 -3.34
N ARG A 481 -5.13 -11.20 -4.48
CA ARG A 481 -4.95 -11.83 -5.80
C ARG A 481 -3.49 -12.17 -6.10
N TYR A 482 -2.54 -11.29 -5.78
CA TYR A 482 -1.14 -11.47 -6.14
C TYR A 482 -0.30 -12.08 -5.03
N LYS A 483 -0.86 -12.31 -3.84
CA LYS A 483 -0.09 -12.74 -2.67
C LYS A 483 0.62 -14.09 -2.90
N HIS A 484 -0.03 -15.00 -3.63
CA HIS A 484 0.50 -16.33 -3.94
C HIS A 484 1.85 -16.31 -4.66
N LEU A 485 2.11 -15.29 -5.50
CA LEU A 485 3.38 -15.17 -6.24
C LEU A 485 4.57 -14.97 -5.30
N TRP A 486 4.35 -14.33 -4.14
CA TRP A 486 5.37 -14.08 -3.12
C TRP A 486 5.40 -15.20 -2.07
N ASP A 487 4.24 -15.63 -1.58
CA ASP A 487 4.12 -16.65 -0.52
C ASP A 487 4.81 -17.97 -0.90
N GLN A 488 4.82 -18.35 -2.18
CA GLN A 488 5.48 -19.60 -2.64
C GLN A 488 7.00 -19.64 -2.40
N TYR A 489 7.65 -18.48 -2.22
CA TYR A 489 9.08 -18.37 -1.97
C TYR A 489 9.44 -18.17 -0.50
N VAL A 490 8.43 -18.10 0.38
CA VAL A 490 8.63 -18.01 1.83
C VAL A 490 8.54 -19.40 2.44
N ASP A 491 9.61 -19.80 3.13
CA ASP A 491 9.56 -21.02 3.93
C ASP A 491 8.84 -20.76 5.26
N PHE A 492 7.52 -20.86 5.25
CA PHE A 492 6.69 -20.79 6.46
C PHE A 492 6.91 -21.96 7.42
N THR A 493 7.58 -23.03 6.99
CA THR A 493 7.91 -24.17 7.84
C THR A 493 9.21 -23.97 8.62
N HIS A 494 10.03 -22.98 8.22
CA HIS A 494 11.29 -22.66 8.87
C HIS A 494 11.06 -22.39 10.38
N PRO A 495 11.77 -23.07 11.30
CA PRO A 495 11.49 -23.00 12.74
C PRO A 495 11.47 -21.58 13.32
N LEU A 496 12.41 -20.73 12.89
CA LEU A 496 12.49 -19.33 13.32
C LEU A 496 11.31 -18.48 12.81
N VAL A 497 10.84 -18.75 11.59
CA VAL A 497 9.72 -18.03 10.96
C VAL A 497 8.42 -18.45 11.64
N ARG A 498 8.15 -19.76 11.70
CA ARG A 498 6.97 -20.32 12.37
C ARG A 498 6.84 -19.84 13.81
N GLY A 499 7.93 -19.92 14.58
CA GLY A 499 7.95 -19.49 15.99
C GLY A 499 7.77 -17.99 16.22
N CYS A 500 7.72 -17.17 15.17
CA CYS A 500 7.46 -15.73 15.23
C CYS A 500 6.14 -15.33 14.54
N ILE A 501 5.52 -16.21 13.74
CA ILE A 501 4.20 -15.99 13.15
C ILE A 501 3.08 -16.47 14.09
N ASP A 502 3.31 -17.56 14.82
CA ASP A 502 2.32 -18.19 15.71
C ASP A 502 2.14 -17.47 17.07
N ASN A 503 2.90 -16.39 17.34
CA ASN A 503 2.86 -15.57 18.56
C ASN A 503 2.49 -14.12 18.23
#